data_AF-A0A8S3ZI28-F1
#
_entry.id   AF-A0A8S3ZI28-F1
#
_cell.length_a   1.000
_cell.length_b   1.000
_cell.length_c   1.000
_cell.angle_alpha   90.00
_cell.angle_beta   90.00
_cell.angle_gamma   90.00
#
_symmetry.space_group_name_H-M   'P 1'
#
loop_
_entity.id
_entity.type
_entity.pdbx_description
1 polymer ?
#
loop_
_entity_poly.entity_id
_entity_poly.type
_entity_poly.pdbx_seq_one_letter_code
_entity_poly.pdbx_strand_id
1 'polypeptide(L)'
;MNDMADLGIEPSPRARRPTVFIIGLNNEMEDMAGVLRNYGSFTSPPHTDSNQENGGVTDAVTEGSDPLEKKSADQSSEPKPATMNRQKSYYTPSMVDELRKRNRLFFLDPITKLTNLHGFPWKLSLQIVKLVVITVQIVIFGAQRENTLEYFERSDLTYRHLLLKDWNVAYETLPYPPAAGQYAVYNLSDLFDHMNAVMERYYKIPDWSLASIHHNKDNETGHAYPIRLCFNANDFIEYPNGSYIVSATVLHNCTDIHPVDHGDIKAYDVQTYLNKHNFTLPFNRTLDITLSFYLRTFHLNLVETHYGPTCYNVSISVVYTNSERSGQLLIDLDTEPTEIECAGKIMSEEAESQQEAMTAKLIAFDAFVMVICFFSTILCSRSLKRCNKLRQDTAKFFKLHKGKPFRFSSHLEYINMWYIIIICNDLLTVIGSAFKIELETRVFSISSENYEICSILLGLGVFLTYIGILRYLGFFKSYNILILTLKTSFPHVLRFLVCAICLFAGFMLCGWIVFSPYHIK
;
A
#
# COMPACT_ATOMS: atom_id res chain seq x y z
N MET A 1 29.19 13.84 -56.15
CA MET A 1 27.90 13.53 -56.81
C MET A 1 26.90 13.41 -55.68
N ASN A 2 26.41 14.52 -55.12
CA ASN A 2 25.71 15.67 -55.74
C ASN A 2 24.37 15.29 -56.35
N ASP A 3 23.47 16.27 -56.23
CA ASP A 3 22.11 16.38 -56.79
C ASP A 3 21.09 15.50 -56.02
N MET A 4 20.27 16.03 -55.10
CA MET A 4 19.47 17.28 -55.04
C MET A 4 18.26 17.26 -55.97
N ALA A 5 17.07 17.18 -55.37
CA ALA A 5 15.79 17.48 -56.01
C ALA A 5 14.85 18.09 -54.94
N ASP A 6 14.63 19.39 -55.03
CA ASP A 6 13.75 20.15 -54.14
C ASP A 6 12.27 19.76 -54.30
N LEU A 7 11.53 19.81 -53.19
CA LEU A 7 10.09 20.05 -53.19
C LEU A 7 9.79 21.12 -52.14
N GLY A 8 9.58 22.35 -52.63
CA GLY A 8 9.40 23.54 -51.79
C GLY A 8 8.01 23.65 -51.17
N ILE A 9 7.94 24.32 -50.02
CA ILE A 9 6.70 24.79 -49.38
C ILE A 9 6.93 26.23 -48.91
N GLU A 10 6.08 27.15 -49.36
CA GLU A 10 6.12 28.58 -48.96
C GLU A 10 5.68 28.81 -47.51
N PRO A 11 6.19 29.86 -46.82
CA PRO A 11 5.78 30.20 -45.46
C PRO A 11 4.56 31.17 -45.43
N SER A 12 3.59 30.89 -44.57
CA SER A 12 2.46 31.78 -44.24
C SER A 12 2.08 31.64 -42.74
N PRO A 13 1.34 32.58 -42.11
CA PRO A 13 2.01 33.47 -41.18
C PRO A 13 1.47 33.44 -39.73
N ARG A 14 2.29 33.95 -38.79
CA ARG A 14 1.91 34.36 -37.42
C ARG A 14 1.00 33.37 -36.66
N ALA A 15 1.63 32.32 -36.11
CA ALA A 15 1.07 31.64 -34.94
C ALA A 15 0.86 32.67 -33.80
N ARG A 16 -0.40 32.83 -33.35
CA ARG A 16 -0.71 33.68 -32.19
C ARG A 16 -0.08 33.06 -30.95
N ARG A 17 0.51 33.90 -30.08
CA ARG A 17 1.00 33.47 -28.75
C ARG A 17 -0.13 32.72 -28.03
N PRO A 18 0.13 31.57 -27.37
CA PRO A 18 -0.86 30.99 -26.48
C PRO A 18 -1.12 31.98 -25.35
N THR A 19 -2.35 32.48 -25.26
CA THR A 19 -2.78 33.34 -24.16
C THR A 19 -2.64 32.58 -22.86
N VAL A 20 -1.65 32.95 -22.05
CA VAL A 20 -1.46 32.35 -20.72
C VAL A 20 -2.70 32.67 -19.90
N PHE A 21 -3.56 31.67 -19.71
CA PHE A 21 -4.65 31.73 -18.74
C PHE A 21 -4.02 31.72 -17.33
N ILE A 22 -3.53 32.88 -16.90
CA ILE A 22 -3.27 33.15 -15.49
C ILE A 22 -4.62 32.99 -14.80
N ILE A 23 -4.80 31.88 -14.08
CA ILE A 23 -5.94 31.69 -13.21
C ILE A 23 -5.83 32.79 -12.15
N GLY A 24 -6.69 33.80 -12.26
CA GLY A 24 -6.72 34.93 -11.31
C GLY A 24 -6.84 34.41 -9.89
N LEU A 25 -5.72 34.50 -9.15
CA LEU A 25 -5.71 34.34 -7.71
C LEU A 25 -6.56 35.46 -7.11
N ASN A 26 -7.36 35.13 -6.10
CA ASN A 26 -8.22 36.11 -5.45
C ASN A 26 -7.36 37.10 -4.63
N ASN A 27 -6.96 38.24 -5.20
CA ASN A 27 -6.29 39.33 -4.48
C ASN A 27 -7.02 39.67 -3.16
N GLU A 28 -8.37 39.63 -3.16
CA GLU A 28 -9.20 39.89 -1.96
C GLU A 28 -9.03 38.87 -0.83
N MET A 29 -8.51 37.66 -1.11
CA MET A 29 -8.20 36.65 -0.09
C MET A 29 -6.77 36.81 0.45
N GLU A 30 -5.87 37.35 -0.37
CA GLU A 30 -4.50 37.70 0.04
C GLU A 30 -4.52 38.91 1.00
N ASP A 31 -5.40 39.88 0.79
CA ASP A 31 -5.70 40.96 1.76
C ASP A 31 -6.23 40.45 3.13
N MET A 32 -6.90 39.30 3.14
CA MET A 32 -7.46 38.70 4.36
C MET A 32 -6.46 37.78 5.08
N ALA A 33 -5.53 37.16 4.34
CA ALA A 33 -4.41 36.40 4.89
C ALA A 33 -3.20 37.28 5.24
N GLY A 34 -3.11 38.47 4.64
CA GLY A 34 -1.93 39.34 4.61
C GLY A 34 -0.93 38.92 3.53
N VAL A 35 -0.16 39.91 3.03
CA VAL A 35 0.84 39.80 1.94
C VAL A 35 1.98 38.77 2.20
N LEU A 36 2.00 38.13 3.37
CA LEU A 36 2.95 37.06 3.75
C LEU A 36 2.68 35.69 3.08
N ARG A 37 2.03 35.68 1.91
CA ARG A 37 2.16 34.56 0.97
C ARG A 37 3.52 34.67 0.27
N ASN A 38 4.57 34.15 0.91
CA ASN A 38 5.87 33.93 0.27
C ASN A 38 5.79 32.79 -0.76
N TYR A 39 5.04 32.98 -1.83
CA TYR A 39 5.47 32.51 -3.14
C TYR A 39 6.69 33.37 -3.50
N GLY A 40 7.81 32.75 -3.84
CA GLY A 40 9.03 33.49 -4.18
C GLY A 40 8.84 34.33 -5.43
N SER A 41 8.45 35.59 -5.25
CA SER A 41 8.38 36.58 -6.32
C SER A 41 9.77 37.13 -6.60
N PHE A 42 10.33 36.80 -7.76
CA PHE A 42 11.42 37.57 -8.34
C PHE A 42 10.90 38.96 -8.72
N THR A 43 11.04 39.92 -7.80
CA THR A 43 11.02 41.35 -8.16
C THR A 43 12.45 41.78 -8.43
N SER A 44 12.80 42.00 -9.69
CA SER A 44 14.07 42.63 -10.07
C SER A 44 14.18 44.02 -9.43
N PRO A 45 15.35 44.41 -8.90
CA PRO A 45 15.54 45.73 -8.31
C PRO A 45 15.54 46.83 -9.41
N PRO A 46 15.13 48.07 -9.09
CA PRO A 46 15.26 49.19 -10.01
C PRO A 46 16.74 49.57 -10.14
N HIS A 47 17.24 49.66 -11.38
CA HIS A 47 18.53 50.28 -11.64
C HIS A 47 18.41 51.81 -11.54
N THR A 48 19.08 52.37 -10.54
CA THR A 48 19.59 53.75 -10.58
C THR A 48 21.09 53.67 -10.33
N ASP A 49 21.88 54.10 -11.31
CA ASP A 49 23.02 54.98 -11.04
C ASP A 49 23.48 55.67 -12.32
N SER A 50 24.04 56.86 -12.13
CA SER A 50 24.40 57.85 -13.14
C SER A 50 25.87 57.79 -13.54
N ASN A 51 26.17 58.12 -14.80
CA ASN A 51 27.21 59.05 -15.28
C ASN A 51 27.43 58.81 -16.79
N GLN A 52 27.13 59.75 -17.69
CA GLN A 52 27.85 61.00 -18.01
C GLN A 52 29.02 60.75 -18.99
N GLU A 53 28.82 61.06 -20.29
CA GLU A 53 29.67 62.00 -21.05
C GLU A 53 29.19 62.27 -22.50
N ASN A 54 29.33 63.54 -22.91
CA ASN A 54 29.63 64.09 -24.26
C ASN A 54 28.76 63.75 -25.51
N GLY A 55 28.24 64.79 -26.20
CA GLY A 55 27.75 64.65 -27.58
C GLY A 55 26.84 65.72 -28.23
N GLY A 56 27.24 67.00 -28.29
CA GLY A 56 27.01 67.92 -29.45
C GLY A 56 25.61 68.37 -29.99
N VAL A 57 25.44 69.70 -30.07
CA VAL A 57 25.15 70.50 -31.31
C VAL A 57 23.71 70.62 -31.89
N THR A 58 23.09 71.80 -31.62
CA THR A 58 22.31 72.76 -32.48
C THR A 58 20.91 72.50 -33.11
N ASP A 59 20.11 73.59 -33.12
CA ASP A 59 19.05 74.04 -34.07
C ASP A 59 17.70 73.28 -34.19
N ALA A 60 16.53 73.85 -34.57
CA ALA A 60 15.97 75.24 -34.59
C ALA A 60 14.43 75.23 -34.96
N VAL A 61 13.71 76.36 -34.81
CA VAL A 61 12.66 77.00 -35.69
C VAL A 61 11.65 76.11 -36.52
N THR A 62 10.31 76.30 -36.60
CA THR A 62 9.26 77.23 -36.04
C THR A 62 7.82 76.66 -36.23
N GLU A 63 6.79 77.26 -35.56
CA GLU A 63 5.36 77.41 -35.98
C GLU A 63 4.47 76.16 -36.21
N GLY A 64 3.12 76.18 -36.07
CA GLY A 64 2.20 77.23 -35.60
C GLY A 64 0.69 76.85 -35.68
N SER A 65 -0.16 77.76 -35.16
CA SER A 65 -1.60 78.02 -35.46
C SER A 65 -2.74 77.01 -35.16
N ASP A 66 -3.60 77.41 -34.20
CA ASP A 66 -5.08 77.23 -34.12
C ASP A 66 -5.81 78.03 -35.25
N PRO A 67 -7.17 78.14 -35.38
CA PRO A 67 -8.29 77.69 -34.52
C PRO A 67 -9.55 77.13 -35.24
N LEU A 68 -10.65 76.85 -34.50
CA LEU A 68 -12.02 77.34 -34.84
C LEU A 68 -13.11 77.09 -33.76
N GLU A 69 -13.96 78.10 -33.52
CA GLU A 69 -15.21 78.08 -32.74
C GLU A 69 -16.38 77.38 -33.52
N LYS A 70 -17.64 77.17 -33.07
CA LYS A 70 -18.52 77.93 -32.13
C LYS A 70 -19.82 77.18 -31.74
N LYS A 71 -20.28 77.41 -30.50
CA LYS A 71 -21.69 77.47 -29.97
C LYS A 71 -22.81 76.52 -30.46
N SER A 72 -23.52 75.94 -29.48
CA SER A 72 -24.91 76.35 -29.12
C SER A 72 -25.28 75.86 -27.70
N ALA A 73 -26.38 76.38 -27.11
CA ALA A 73 -26.74 76.18 -25.71
C ALA A 73 -28.23 75.81 -25.56
N ASP A 74 -28.57 75.02 -24.53
CA ASP A 74 -29.96 74.87 -24.05
C ASP A 74 -30.02 74.52 -22.54
N GLN A 75 -31.22 74.48 -21.96
CA GLN A 75 -31.52 74.88 -20.58
C GLN A 75 -31.44 73.81 -19.46
N SER A 76 -31.09 74.31 -18.27
CA SER A 76 -31.44 73.90 -16.89
C SER A 76 -31.91 72.46 -16.56
N SER A 77 -31.18 71.80 -15.65
CA SER A 77 -31.76 71.13 -14.48
C SER A 77 -30.71 70.79 -13.40
N GLU A 78 -31.02 71.01 -12.12
CA GLU A 78 -30.14 70.64 -11.00
C GLU A 78 -30.18 69.12 -10.71
N PRO A 79 -29.04 68.44 -10.57
CA PRO A 79 -29.01 67.07 -10.07
C PRO A 79 -29.10 67.06 -8.54
N LYS A 80 -30.22 66.54 -8.01
CA LYS A 80 -30.38 66.26 -6.57
C LYS A 80 -29.24 65.36 -6.06
N PRO A 81 -28.71 65.57 -4.84
CA PRO A 81 -27.66 64.72 -4.31
C PRO A 81 -28.15 63.29 -4.16
N ALA A 82 -27.41 62.33 -4.72
CA ALA A 82 -27.74 60.92 -4.64
C ALA A 82 -27.73 60.48 -3.16
N THR A 83 -28.89 60.01 -2.67
CA THR A 83 -29.00 59.44 -1.34
C THR A 83 -28.15 58.17 -1.26
N MET A 84 -27.00 58.26 -0.58
CA MET A 84 -26.23 57.08 -0.19
C MET A 84 -27.07 56.22 0.73
N ASN A 85 -27.74 55.21 0.15
CA ASN A 85 -28.35 54.12 0.88
C ASN A 85 -27.24 53.36 1.62
N ARG A 86 -27.02 53.76 2.87
CA ARG A 86 -26.05 53.15 3.79
C ARG A 86 -26.52 51.74 4.09
N GLN A 87 -26.11 50.78 3.25
CA GLN A 87 -26.32 49.35 3.51
C GLN A 87 -25.88 49.07 4.96
N LYS A 88 -26.78 48.45 5.74
CA LYS A 88 -26.46 48.02 7.11
C LYS A 88 -25.39 46.93 7.02
N SER A 89 -24.13 47.34 7.13
CA SER A 89 -23.02 46.41 7.27
C SER A 89 -23.27 45.57 8.51
N TYR A 90 -23.40 44.26 8.33
CA TYR A 90 -23.57 43.30 9.42
C TYR A 90 -22.29 43.13 10.26
N TYR A 91 -21.19 43.76 9.84
CA TYR A 91 -19.88 43.74 10.49
C TYR A 91 -19.43 45.17 10.81
N THR A 92 -18.94 45.40 12.02
CA THR A 92 -18.20 46.62 12.37
C THR A 92 -16.75 46.53 11.87
N PRO A 93 -16.04 47.67 11.68
CA PRO A 93 -14.61 47.65 11.33
C PRO A 93 -13.76 46.77 12.26
N SER A 94 -14.06 46.80 13.57
CA SER A 94 -13.40 45.95 14.58
C SER A 94 -13.59 44.45 14.34
N MET A 95 -14.77 44.00 13.90
CA MET A 95 -15.02 42.60 13.57
C MET A 95 -14.26 42.16 12.30
N VAL A 96 -14.12 43.06 11.32
CA VAL A 96 -13.32 42.79 10.10
C VAL A 96 -11.85 42.63 10.46
N ASP A 97 -11.31 43.50 11.30
CA ASP A 97 -9.91 43.42 11.74
C ASP A 97 -9.64 42.20 12.63
N GLU A 98 -10.59 41.78 13.48
CA GLU A 98 -10.45 40.53 14.23
C GLU A 98 -10.41 39.31 13.30
N LEU A 99 -11.29 39.25 12.30
CA LEU A 99 -11.32 38.16 11.32
C LEU A 99 -10.03 38.14 10.47
N ARG A 100 -9.54 39.31 10.04
CA ARG A 100 -8.26 39.47 9.34
C ARG A 100 -7.08 39.02 10.21
N LYS A 101 -7.02 39.42 11.49
CA LYS A 101 -6.00 38.96 12.45
C LYS A 101 -6.04 37.43 12.62
N ARG A 102 -7.24 36.84 12.74
CA ARG A 102 -7.43 35.39 12.87
C ARG A 102 -6.99 34.62 11.62
N ASN A 103 -7.25 35.14 10.43
CA ASN A 103 -6.80 34.54 9.16
C ASN A 103 -5.29 34.70 8.96
N ARG A 104 -4.71 35.87 9.21
CA ARG A 104 -3.24 36.07 9.18
C ARG A 104 -2.52 35.15 10.16
N LEU A 105 -3.03 34.97 11.37
CA LEU A 105 -2.49 34.03 12.36
C LEU A 105 -2.68 32.56 11.97
N PHE A 106 -3.61 32.24 11.06
CA PHE A 106 -3.86 30.88 10.58
C PHE A 106 -2.84 30.45 9.52
N PHE A 107 -2.54 31.32 8.56
CA PHE A 107 -1.59 31.07 7.47
C PHE A 107 -0.13 31.37 7.84
N LEU A 108 0.14 31.91 9.03
CA LEU A 108 1.50 32.17 9.51
C LEU A 108 2.28 30.89 9.83
N ASP A 109 3.56 30.84 9.42
CA ASP A 109 4.49 29.76 9.72
C ASP A 109 4.56 29.44 11.23
N PRO A 110 4.53 28.15 11.63
CA PRO A 110 4.52 27.79 13.05
C PRO A 110 5.76 28.21 13.85
N ILE A 111 6.93 28.37 13.21
CA ILE A 111 8.13 28.91 13.88
C ILE A 111 7.91 30.40 14.21
N THR A 112 7.49 31.21 13.23
CA THR A 112 7.14 32.63 13.41
C THR A 112 5.99 32.80 14.43
N LYS A 113 5.09 31.82 14.50
CA LYS A 113 4.03 31.77 15.49
C LYS A 113 4.52 31.41 16.90
N LEU A 114 5.59 30.64 17.01
CA LEU A 114 6.23 30.24 18.26
C LEU A 114 7.10 31.37 18.85
N THR A 115 7.81 32.13 18.02
CA THR A 115 8.50 33.35 18.47
C THR A 115 7.51 34.46 18.88
N ASN A 116 6.38 34.59 18.18
CA ASN A 116 5.38 35.62 18.50
C ASN A 116 4.41 35.24 19.65
N LEU A 117 4.27 33.95 19.97
CA LEU A 117 3.50 33.48 21.12
C LEU A 117 4.38 32.57 21.98
N HIS A 118 4.90 33.10 23.09
CA HIS A 118 5.69 32.40 24.10
C HIS A 118 4.91 31.22 24.75
N GLY A 119 4.88 30.07 24.09
CA GLY A 119 4.19 28.88 24.57
C GLY A 119 4.76 27.60 23.97
N PHE A 120 4.98 26.59 24.80
CA PHE A 120 5.66 25.35 24.41
C PHE A 120 4.94 24.62 23.26
N PRO A 121 5.65 24.15 22.21
CA PRO A 121 5.03 23.53 21.03
C PRO A 121 4.68 22.06 21.28
N TRP A 122 3.75 21.80 22.20
CA TRP A 122 3.25 20.47 22.59
C TRP A 122 2.90 19.59 21.38
N LYS A 123 2.25 20.16 20.36
CA LYS A 123 1.87 19.42 19.13
C LYS A 123 3.05 18.96 18.28
N LEU A 124 4.15 19.72 18.25
CA LEU A 124 5.36 19.31 17.52
C LEU A 124 6.05 18.20 18.29
N SER A 125 6.27 18.43 19.59
CA SER A 125 6.91 17.50 20.52
C SER A 125 6.20 16.14 20.51
N LEU A 126 4.86 16.13 20.58
CA LEU A 126 4.08 14.88 20.55
C LEU A 126 4.23 14.12 19.23
N GLN A 127 4.29 14.79 18.06
CA GLN A 127 4.51 14.07 16.79
C GLN A 127 5.94 13.51 16.68
N ILE A 128 6.95 14.20 17.24
CA ILE A 128 8.33 13.69 17.27
C ILE A 128 8.44 12.46 18.18
N VAL A 129 7.84 12.52 19.38
CA VAL A 129 7.77 11.35 20.29
C VAL A 129 7.01 10.21 19.61
N LYS A 130 5.86 10.50 18.97
CA LYS A 130 5.06 9.52 18.24
C LYS A 130 5.87 8.83 17.13
N LEU A 131 6.62 9.57 16.33
CA LEU A 131 7.51 9.01 15.32
C LEU A 131 8.45 7.97 15.93
N VAL A 132 9.22 8.37 16.96
CA VAL A 132 10.24 7.48 17.56
C VAL A 132 9.58 6.22 18.12
N VAL A 133 8.46 6.37 18.82
CA VAL A 133 7.71 5.26 19.42
C VAL A 133 7.16 4.30 18.35
N ILE A 134 6.52 4.81 17.29
CA ILE A 134 6.02 4.01 16.16
C ILE A 134 7.17 3.32 15.40
N THR A 135 8.31 4.00 15.21
CA THR A 135 9.48 3.41 14.55
C THR A 135 10.09 2.28 15.37
N VAL A 136 10.18 2.41 16.71
CA VAL A 136 10.62 1.32 17.58
C VAL A 136 9.62 0.15 17.56
N GLN A 137 8.32 0.44 17.57
CA GLN A 137 7.25 -0.57 17.48
C GLN A 137 7.38 -1.46 16.24
N ILE A 138 7.49 -0.84 15.05
CA ILE A 138 7.56 -1.59 13.79
C ILE A 138 8.88 -2.36 13.64
N VAL A 139 10.00 -1.87 14.19
CA VAL A 139 11.28 -2.59 14.15
C VAL A 139 11.24 -3.86 15.00
N ILE A 140 10.66 -3.79 16.20
CA ILE A 140 10.49 -4.97 17.08
C ILE A 140 9.55 -5.99 16.42
N PHE A 141 8.38 -5.54 15.96
CA PHE A 141 7.42 -6.41 15.28
C PHE A 141 7.98 -7.03 14.00
N GLY A 142 8.76 -6.25 13.22
CA GLY A 142 9.41 -6.70 12.00
C GLY A 142 10.37 -7.85 12.24
N ALA A 143 11.27 -7.72 13.23
CA ALA A 143 12.23 -8.77 13.56
C ALA A 143 11.55 -10.09 14.00
N GLN A 144 10.49 -10.00 14.80
CA GLN A 144 9.71 -11.16 15.23
C GLN A 144 9.02 -11.86 14.03
N ARG A 145 8.43 -11.07 13.12
CA ARG A 145 7.75 -11.59 11.93
C ARG A 145 8.72 -12.16 10.91
N GLU A 146 9.90 -11.57 10.74
CA GLU A 146 10.98 -12.02 9.85
C GLU A 146 11.45 -13.44 10.23
N ASN A 147 11.85 -13.65 11.49
CA ASN A 147 12.27 -14.97 12.00
C ASN A 147 11.19 -16.06 11.77
N THR A 148 9.92 -15.69 11.97
CA THR A 148 8.79 -16.61 11.80
C THR A 148 8.53 -16.96 10.33
N LEU A 149 8.61 -15.98 9.43
CA LEU A 149 8.46 -16.19 7.98
C LEU A 149 9.61 -17.01 7.42
N GLU A 150 10.85 -16.68 7.78
CA GLU A 150 12.07 -17.38 7.36
C GLU A 150 12.01 -18.87 7.77
N TYR A 151 11.46 -19.17 8.95
CA TYR A 151 11.21 -20.55 9.38
C TYR A 151 10.19 -21.27 8.49
N PHE A 152 9.07 -20.63 8.12
CA PHE A 152 8.07 -21.25 7.26
C PHE A 152 8.57 -21.45 5.83
N GLU A 153 9.23 -20.46 5.22
CA GLU A 153 9.82 -20.57 3.88
C GLU A 153 10.86 -21.71 3.81
N ARG A 154 11.74 -21.82 4.83
CA ARG A 154 12.69 -22.94 4.92
C ARG A 154 12.01 -24.28 5.18
N SER A 155 10.91 -24.29 5.93
CA SER A 155 10.15 -25.51 6.20
C SER A 155 9.47 -26.03 4.93
N ASP A 156 8.82 -25.16 4.14
CA ASP A 156 8.22 -25.52 2.85
C ASP A 156 9.25 -26.15 1.90
N LEU A 157 10.40 -25.49 1.72
CA LEU A 157 11.51 -26.01 0.94
C LEU A 157 12.00 -27.38 1.47
N THR A 158 12.07 -27.54 2.80
CA THR A 158 12.44 -28.81 3.43
C THR A 158 11.41 -29.91 3.15
N TYR A 159 10.11 -29.60 3.19
CA TYR A 159 9.04 -30.54 2.86
C TYR A 159 9.10 -30.98 1.39
N ARG A 160 9.37 -30.06 0.46
CA ARG A 160 9.59 -30.38 -0.96
C ARG A 160 10.73 -31.40 -1.14
N HIS A 161 11.90 -31.17 -0.53
CA HIS A 161 13.03 -32.12 -0.55
C HIS A 161 12.72 -33.47 0.09
N LEU A 162 12.08 -33.47 1.28
CA LEU A 162 11.82 -34.70 2.03
C LEU A 162 10.73 -35.56 1.38
N LEU A 163 9.69 -34.96 0.79
CA LEU A 163 8.51 -35.69 0.32
C LEU A 163 8.50 -35.95 -1.19
N LEU A 164 8.94 -35.01 -2.02
CA LEU A 164 8.89 -35.16 -3.49
C LEU A 164 10.07 -36.00 -4.02
N LYS A 165 9.77 -36.90 -4.96
CA LYS A 165 10.74 -37.84 -5.51
C LYS A 165 11.66 -37.14 -6.51
N ASP A 166 12.97 -37.28 -6.38
CA ASP A 166 13.96 -36.68 -7.29
C ASP A 166 13.90 -35.13 -7.41
N TRP A 167 13.36 -34.45 -6.37
CA TRP A 167 13.41 -32.99 -6.24
C TRP A 167 14.86 -32.49 -6.18
N ASN A 168 15.12 -31.32 -6.77
CA ASN A 168 16.47 -30.77 -6.90
C ASN A 168 16.49 -29.23 -6.95
N VAL A 169 17.68 -28.66 -6.80
CA VAL A 169 17.93 -27.21 -6.70
C VAL A 169 17.51 -26.42 -7.95
N ALA A 170 17.39 -27.05 -9.12
CA ALA A 170 16.93 -26.38 -10.34
C ALA A 170 15.44 -26.03 -10.32
N TYR A 171 14.65 -26.63 -9.41
CA TYR A 171 13.23 -26.30 -9.19
C TYR A 171 13.01 -25.26 -8.06
N GLU A 172 14.03 -24.96 -7.25
CA GLU A 172 13.90 -24.08 -6.07
C GLU A 172 13.91 -22.58 -6.39
N THR A 173 14.49 -22.21 -7.54
CA THR A 173 14.86 -20.83 -7.81
C THR A 173 14.14 -20.28 -9.05
N LEU A 174 14.01 -18.95 -9.09
CA LEU A 174 13.48 -18.19 -10.23
C LEU A 174 14.60 -17.50 -11.06
N PRO A 175 15.70 -18.16 -11.48
CA PRO A 175 16.54 -17.57 -12.52
C PRO A 175 15.67 -17.56 -13.77
N TYR A 176 15.49 -16.38 -14.37
CA TYR A 176 14.71 -16.28 -15.61
C TYR A 176 15.66 -16.35 -16.82
N PRO A 177 15.50 -17.30 -17.76
CA PRO A 177 14.55 -18.42 -17.77
C PRO A 177 15.03 -19.59 -16.88
N PRO A 178 14.10 -20.44 -16.38
CA PRO A 178 14.44 -21.54 -15.47
C PRO A 178 15.32 -22.57 -16.17
N ALA A 179 16.28 -23.14 -15.43
CA ALA A 179 17.23 -24.13 -15.96
C ALA A 179 16.61 -25.52 -16.20
N ALA A 180 15.52 -25.81 -15.49
CA ALA A 180 14.68 -26.99 -15.67
C ALA A 180 13.26 -26.57 -16.09
N GLY A 181 12.48 -27.52 -16.62
CA GLY A 181 11.04 -27.32 -16.81
C GLY A 181 10.27 -27.30 -15.49
N GLN A 182 8.93 -27.26 -15.55
CA GLN A 182 8.11 -27.48 -14.36
C GLN A 182 8.26 -28.93 -13.88
N TYR A 183 8.14 -29.15 -12.56
CA TYR A 183 8.22 -30.47 -11.95
C TYR A 183 6.94 -31.27 -12.30
N ALA A 184 7.11 -32.40 -12.99
CA ALA A 184 6.01 -33.15 -13.59
C ALA A 184 6.37 -34.63 -13.84
N VAL A 185 5.34 -35.46 -13.97
CA VAL A 185 5.44 -36.86 -14.44
C VAL A 185 4.62 -37.06 -15.71
N TYR A 186 5.00 -38.07 -16.51
CA TYR A 186 4.43 -38.32 -17.84
C TYR A 186 3.82 -39.73 -17.99
N ASN A 187 4.25 -40.70 -17.18
CA ASN A 187 3.75 -42.07 -17.24
C ASN A 187 2.92 -42.44 -16.00
N LEU A 188 2.00 -43.38 -16.16
CA LEU A 188 1.18 -43.90 -15.06
C LEU A 188 2.00 -44.66 -14.01
N SER A 189 3.07 -45.36 -14.43
CA SER A 189 4.06 -45.97 -13.53
C SER A 189 4.69 -44.92 -12.62
N ASP A 190 5.16 -43.83 -13.22
CA ASP A 190 5.97 -42.82 -12.54
C ASP A 190 5.11 -42.03 -11.52
N LEU A 191 3.82 -41.86 -11.83
CA LEU A 191 2.83 -41.35 -10.88
C LEU A 191 2.69 -42.27 -9.66
N PHE A 192 2.40 -43.56 -9.85
CA PHE A 192 2.26 -44.48 -8.71
C PHE A 192 3.57 -44.63 -7.93
N ASP A 193 4.72 -44.70 -8.61
CA ASP A 193 6.05 -44.69 -7.98
C ASP A 193 6.29 -43.43 -7.14
N HIS A 194 5.84 -42.25 -7.60
CA HIS A 194 5.92 -41.03 -6.82
C HIS A 194 4.96 -41.07 -5.61
N MET A 195 3.73 -41.53 -5.79
CA MET A 195 2.76 -41.66 -4.68
C MET A 195 3.26 -42.63 -3.60
N ASN A 196 3.83 -43.77 -4.02
CA ASN A 196 4.48 -44.76 -3.16
C ASN A 196 5.68 -44.15 -2.41
N ALA A 197 6.53 -43.37 -3.10
CA ALA A 197 7.64 -42.66 -2.47
C ALA A 197 7.18 -41.62 -1.44
N VAL A 198 6.17 -40.79 -1.76
CA VAL A 198 5.58 -39.83 -0.81
C VAL A 198 5.06 -40.54 0.43
N MET A 199 4.36 -41.67 0.24
CA MET A 199 3.81 -42.48 1.32
C MET A 199 4.91 -43.06 2.23
N GLU A 200 5.95 -43.67 1.65
CA GLU A 200 7.11 -44.17 2.38
C GLU A 200 7.81 -43.05 3.17
N ARG A 201 8.08 -41.92 2.50
CA ARG A 201 8.77 -40.75 3.06
C ARG A 201 7.98 -40.15 4.22
N TYR A 202 6.65 -39.99 4.08
CA TYR A 202 5.76 -39.56 5.15
C TYR A 202 5.89 -40.46 6.37
N TYR A 203 5.67 -41.78 6.23
CA TYR A 203 5.68 -42.68 7.40
C TYR A 203 7.06 -42.81 8.06
N LYS A 204 8.15 -42.56 7.33
CA LYS A 204 9.50 -42.55 7.90
C LYS A 204 9.93 -41.17 8.45
N ILE A 205 9.30 -40.06 8.06
CA ILE A 205 9.84 -38.69 8.24
C ILE A 205 10.45 -38.36 9.62
N PRO A 206 9.89 -38.79 10.78
CA PRO A 206 10.47 -38.44 12.08
C PRO A 206 11.81 -39.12 12.38
N ASP A 207 12.14 -40.21 11.69
CA ASP A 207 13.33 -41.03 11.96
C ASP A 207 14.57 -40.61 11.14
N TRP A 208 14.38 -39.91 10.01
CA TRP A 208 15.46 -39.51 9.09
C TRP A 208 15.55 -38.01 8.80
N SER A 209 14.53 -37.22 9.14
CA SER A 209 14.60 -35.77 8.94
C SER A 209 15.47 -35.08 10.01
N LEU A 210 16.22 -34.06 9.59
CA LEU A 210 16.96 -33.17 10.50
C LEU A 210 16.06 -32.17 11.22
N ALA A 211 14.83 -31.98 10.73
CA ALA A 211 13.83 -31.10 11.32
C ALA A 211 13.03 -31.83 12.42
N SER A 212 12.57 -31.08 13.41
CA SER A 212 11.75 -31.59 14.52
C SER A 212 10.30 -31.87 14.12
N ILE A 213 10.14 -32.85 13.23
CA ILE A 213 8.86 -33.25 12.63
C ILE A 213 8.32 -34.50 13.33
N HIS A 214 7.03 -34.49 13.65
CA HIS A 214 6.33 -35.60 14.27
C HIS A 214 5.00 -35.86 13.54
N HIS A 215 4.56 -37.12 13.47
CA HIS A 215 3.20 -37.41 13.04
C HIS A 215 2.18 -36.97 14.08
N ASN A 216 1.03 -36.49 13.63
CA ASN A 216 -0.16 -36.58 14.47
C ASN A 216 -0.50 -38.06 14.65
N LYS A 217 -0.64 -38.47 15.91
CA LYS A 217 -0.99 -39.84 16.29
C LYS A 217 -2.38 -39.84 16.89
N ASP A 218 -3.14 -40.89 16.60
CA ASP A 218 -4.38 -41.16 17.29
C ASP A 218 -4.11 -41.54 18.76
N ASN A 219 -4.94 -41.02 19.67
CA ASN A 219 -4.77 -41.21 21.11
C ASN A 219 -5.13 -42.63 21.57
N GLU A 220 -5.99 -43.35 20.83
CA GLU A 220 -6.41 -44.70 21.21
C GLU A 220 -5.45 -45.78 20.69
N THR A 221 -5.04 -45.68 19.42
CA THR A 221 -4.17 -46.68 18.77
C THR A 221 -2.68 -46.34 18.83
N GLY A 222 -2.31 -45.08 19.06
CA GLY A 222 -0.92 -44.61 19.00
C GLY A 222 -0.30 -44.62 17.59
N HIS A 223 -1.07 -44.95 16.56
CA HIS A 223 -0.65 -44.96 15.17
C HIS A 223 -0.75 -43.56 14.55
N ALA A 224 0.10 -43.27 13.56
CA ALA A 224 0.01 -42.04 12.77
C ALA A 224 -1.27 -42.02 11.93
N TYR A 225 -1.89 -40.85 11.77
CA TYR A 225 -3.04 -40.71 10.88
C TYR A 225 -2.67 -41.08 9.42
N PRO A 226 -3.60 -41.70 8.68
CA PRO A 226 -3.39 -42.03 7.27
C PRO A 226 -3.23 -40.80 6.39
N ILE A 227 -2.66 -41.01 5.21
CA ILE A 227 -2.74 -40.03 4.12
C ILE A 227 -4.14 -40.11 3.52
N ARG A 228 -4.78 -38.98 3.27
CA ARG A 228 -6.05 -38.90 2.55
C ARG A 228 -5.80 -38.65 1.07
N LEU A 229 -6.14 -39.63 0.24
CA LEU A 229 -6.13 -39.54 -1.21
C LEU A 229 -7.51 -39.07 -1.68
N CYS A 230 -7.57 -37.94 -2.35
CA CYS A 230 -8.77 -37.49 -3.06
C CYS A 230 -8.48 -37.32 -4.56
N PHE A 231 -9.53 -37.34 -5.38
CA PHE A 231 -9.45 -36.89 -6.77
C PHE A 231 -10.71 -36.12 -7.14
N ASN A 232 -10.58 -35.17 -8.08
CA ASN A 232 -11.72 -34.63 -8.79
C ASN A 232 -11.71 -35.10 -10.24
N ALA A 233 -12.87 -35.47 -10.77
CA ALA A 233 -13.02 -35.97 -12.13
C ALA A 233 -14.33 -35.48 -12.76
N ASN A 234 -14.31 -35.16 -14.05
CA ASN A 234 -15.55 -34.90 -14.78
C ASN A 234 -16.22 -36.23 -15.15
N ASP A 235 -17.55 -36.28 -15.19
CA ASP A 235 -18.20 -37.44 -15.81
C ASP A 235 -18.06 -37.39 -17.34
N PHE A 236 -17.75 -38.54 -17.93
CA PHE A 236 -17.30 -38.65 -19.32
C PHE A 236 -17.66 -40.01 -19.90
N ILE A 237 -18.31 -40.00 -21.06
CA ILE A 237 -18.62 -41.20 -21.84
C ILE A 237 -18.03 -41.01 -23.23
N GLU A 238 -17.08 -41.87 -23.60
CA GLU A 238 -16.56 -41.99 -24.96
C GLU A 238 -17.23 -43.16 -25.66
N TYR A 239 -17.74 -42.92 -26.86
CA TYR A 239 -18.29 -43.97 -27.71
C TYR A 239 -17.20 -44.49 -28.67
N PRO A 240 -17.25 -45.77 -29.12
CA PRO A 240 -16.29 -46.33 -30.08
C PRO A 240 -16.16 -45.56 -31.41
N ASN A 241 -17.08 -44.63 -31.68
CA ASN A 241 -17.10 -43.76 -32.85
C ASN A 241 -16.26 -42.47 -32.69
N GLY A 242 -15.57 -42.29 -31.55
CA GLY A 242 -14.81 -41.07 -31.22
C GLY A 242 -15.66 -39.86 -30.79
N SER A 243 -16.99 -40.00 -30.78
CA SER A 243 -17.90 -39.02 -30.16
C SER A 243 -17.90 -39.17 -28.64
N TYR A 244 -18.01 -38.07 -27.91
CA TYR A 244 -18.04 -38.09 -26.45
C TYR A 244 -19.14 -37.20 -25.85
N ILE A 245 -19.53 -37.52 -24.61
CA ILE A 245 -20.37 -36.68 -23.75
C ILE A 245 -19.57 -36.37 -22.49
N VAL A 246 -19.35 -35.08 -22.21
CA VAL A 246 -18.74 -34.58 -20.96
C VAL A 246 -19.83 -33.91 -20.14
N SER A 247 -19.95 -34.27 -18.86
CA SER A 247 -20.72 -33.47 -17.90
C SER A 247 -19.84 -32.37 -17.30
N ALA A 248 -20.43 -31.21 -17.05
CA ALA A 248 -19.81 -30.15 -16.26
C ALA A 248 -19.81 -30.45 -14.74
N THR A 249 -20.48 -31.53 -14.31
CA THR A 249 -20.48 -31.96 -12.91
C THR A 249 -19.16 -32.62 -12.55
N VAL A 250 -18.44 -32.01 -11.60
CA VAL A 250 -17.22 -32.55 -11.02
C VAL A 250 -17.58 -33.56 -9.92
N LEU A 251 -17.15 -34.81 -10.09
CA LEU A 251 -17.18 -35.85 -9.07
C LEU A 251 -15.95 -35.70 -8.17
N HIS A 252 -16.18 -35.48 -6.88
CA HIS A 252 -15.16 -35.51 -5.83
C HIS A 252 -15.27 -36.82 -5.06
N ASN A 253 -14.18 -37.55 -4.89
CA ASN A 253 -14.16 -38.78 -4.08
C ASN A 253 -12.82 -38.92 -3.33
N CYS A 254 -12.87 -39.42 -2.10
CA CYS A 254 -11.73 -39.54 -1.20
C CYS A 254 -11.66 -40.91 -0.54
N THR A 255 -10.45 -41.36 -0.23
CA THR A 255 -10.18 -42.56 0.58
C THR A 255 -8.92 -42.35 1.40
N ASP A 256 -8.90 -42.89 2.62
CA ASP A 256 -7.74 -42.81 3.50
C ASP A 256 -6.86 -44.05 3.24
N ILE A 257 -5.57 -43.83 2.96
CA ILE A 257 -4.60 -44.86 2.53
C ILE A 257 -3.62 -45.22 3.65
N HIS A 258 -3.51 -46.52 3.92
CA HIS A 258 -2.66 -47.11 4.94
C HIS A 258 -1.58 -47.99 4.30
N PRO A 259 -0.37 -48.10 4.90
CA PRO A 259 0.66 -48.99 4.40
C PRO A 259 0.15 -50.44 4.45
N VAL A 260 0.49 -51.23 3.44
CA VAL A 260 0.04 -52.62 3.35
C VAL A 260 0.98 -53.49 4.17
N ASP A 261 0.50 -54.05 5.28
CA ASP A 261 1.29 -54.95 6.10
C ASP A 261 1.54 -56.28 5.36
N HIS A 262 2.81 -56.62 5.17
CA HIS A 262 3.29 -57.90 4.61
C HIS A 262 4.23 -58.57 5.60
N GLY A 263 3.67 -58.97 6.75
CA GLY A 263 4.43 -59.49 7.89
C GLY A 263 5.22 -58.37 8.55
N ASP A 264 6.51 -58.59 8.78
CA ASP A 264 7.41 -57.59 9.39
C ASP A 264 7.76 -56.42 8.46
N ILE A 265 7.41 -56.50 7.17
CA ILE A 265 7.71 -55.48 6.15
C ILE A 265 6.44 -54.72 5.78
N LYS A 266 6.47 -53.40 5.94
CA LYS A 266 5.43 -52.49 5.42
C LYS A 266 5.67 -52.23 3.94
N ALA A 267 4.72 -52.65 3.10
CA ALA A 267 4.73 -52.34 1.68
C ALA A 267 3.97 -51.02 1.43
N TYR A 268 4.67 -50.03 0.88
CA TYR A 268 4.11 -48.73 0.51
C TYR A 268 3.63 -48.76 -0.95
N ASP A 269 2.63 -49.60 -1.23
CA ASP A 269 2.01 -49.73 -2.56
C ASP A 269 0.57 -49.24 -2.55
N VAL A 270 0.39 -48.01 -3.04
CA VAL A 270 -0.91 -47.35 -3.18
C VAL A 270 -1.79 -48.09 -4.20
N GLN A 271 -1.23 -48.59 -5.30
CA GLN A 271 -2.02 -49.26 -6.34
C GLN A 271 -2.64 -50.57 -5.82
N THR A 272 -1.86 -51.38 -5.09
CA THR A 272 -2.37 -52.61 -4.46
C THR A 272 -3.39 -52.32 -3.36
N TYR A 273 -3.18 -51.27 -2.55
CA TYR A 273 -4.16 -50.84 -1.54
C TYR A 273 -5.50 -50.46 -2.18
N LEU A 274 -5.48 -49.60 -3.19
CA LEU A 274 -6.66 -49.11 -3.88
C LEU A 274 -7.47 -50.24 -4.55
N ASN A 275 -6.79 -51.18 -5.20
CA ASN A 275 -7.41 -52.39 -5.77
C ASN A 275 -8.11 -53.24 -4.69
N LYS A 276 -7.46 -53.46 -3.53
CA LYS A 276 -8.02 -54.24 -2.41
C LYS A 276 -9.27 -53.58 -1.82
N HIS A 277 -9.36 -52.26 -1.84
CA HIS A 277 -10.47 -51.47 -1.31
C HIS A 277 -11.52 -51.06 -2.36
N ASN A 278 -11.46 -51.60 -3.58
CA ASN A 278 -12.36 -51.29 -4.71
C ASN A 278 -12.42 -49.80 -5.09
N PHE A 279 -11.33 -49.06 -4.89
CA PHE A 279 -11.23 -47.64 -5.25
C PHE A 279 -10.41 -47.48 -6.53
N THR A 280 -11.06 -47.13 -7.65
CA THR A 280 -10.40 -46.97 -8.95
C THR A 280 -10.24 -45.49 -9.31
N LEU A 281 -9.02 -45.00 -9.52
CA LEU A 281 -8.80 -43.66 -10.07
C LEU A 281 -9.07 -43.64 -11.58
N PRO A 282 -9.98 -42.80 -12.08
CA PRO A 282 -10.34 -42.76 -13.49
C PRO A 282 -9.47 -41.73 -14.25
N PHE A 283 -8.19 -42.05 -14.44
CA PHE A 283 -7.16 -41.13 -14.97
C PHE A 283 -7.53 -40.40 -16.27
N ASN A 284 -8.32 -41.01 -17.15
CA ASN A 284 -8.78 -40.41 -18.41
C ASN A 284 -9.68 -39.17 -18.22
N ARG A 285 -10.28 -39.01 -17.03
CA ARG A 285 -11.23 -37.93 -16.71
C ARG A 285 -10.90 -37.14 -15.44
N THR A 286 -9.92 -37.61 -14.67
CA THR A 286 -9.35 -36.90 -13.51
C THR A 286 -8.77 -35.54 -13.91
N LEU A 287 -9.19 -34.50 -13.19
CA LEU A 287 -8.66 -33.13 -13.29
C LEU A 287 -7.45 -32.95 -12.38
N ASP A 288 -7.52 -33.51 -11.18
CA ASP A 288 -6.49 -33.44 -10.15
C ASP A 288 -6.59 -34.63 -9.17
N ILE A 289 -5.46 -34.99 -8.58
CA ILE A 289 -5.34 -35.95 -7.48
C ILE A 289 -4.63 -35.22 -6.35
N THR A 290 -5.08 -35.41 -5.11
CA THR A 290 -4.45 -34.79 -3.94
C THR A 290 -4.13 -35.85 -2.88
N LEU A 291 -2.91 -35.81 -2.35
CA LEU A 291 -2.49 -36.57 -1.17
C LEU A 291 -2.32 -35.59 -0.02
N SER A 292 -3.23 -35.65 0.95
CA SER A 292 -3.29 -34.72 2.09
C SER A 292 -3.00 -35.42 3.40
N PHE A 293 -2.16 -34.82 4.24
CA PHE A 293 -1.80 -35.32 5.58
C PHE A 293 -1.33 -34.19 6.49
N TYR A 294 -1.21 -34.48 7.79
CA TYR A 294 -0.85 -33.50 8.81
C TYR A 294 0.44 -33.88 9.53
N LEU A 295 1.37 -32.94 9.61
CA LEU A 295 2.61 -33.06 10.38
C LEU A 295 2.66 -32.03 11.51
N ARG A 296 3.04 -32.48 12.70
CA ARG A 296 3.29 -31.60 13.85
C ARG A 296 4.76 -31.21 13.88
N THR A 297 5.02 -29.93 14.04
CA THR A 297 6.36 -29.37 14.22
C THR A 297 6.33 -28.32 15.33
N PHE A 298 7.50 -27.85 15.76
CA PHE A 298 7.63 -26.70 16.62
C PHE A 298 8.78 -25.81 16.16
N HIS A 299 8.60 -24.50 16.29
CA HIS A 299 9.67 -23.53 16.14
C HIS A 299 10.20 -23.14 17.52
N LEU A 300 11.53 -23.05 17.64
CA LEU A 300 12.21 -22.62 18.86
C LEU A 300 13.16 -21.47 18.51
N ASN A 301 12.78 -20.25 18.87
CA ASN A 301 13.61 -19.06 18.68
C ASN A 301 14.73 -19.02 19.73
N LEU A 302 15.81 -19.78 19.48
CA LEU A 302 16.99 -19.86 20.36
C LEU A 302 17.80 -18.55 20.42
N VAL A 303 17.60 -17.62 19.49
CA VAL A 303 18.31 -16.34 19.44
C VAL A 303 17.70 -15.35 20.44
N GLU A 304 16.39 -15.42 20.65
CA GLU A 304 15.68 -14.66 21.69
C GLU A 304 15.27 -15.60 22.84
N THR A 305 16.20 -15.80 23.79
CA THR A 305 16.13 -16.74 24.94
C THR A 305 14.93 -16.59 25.90
N HIS A 306 13.97 -15.73 25.57
CA HIS A 306 12.79 -15.41 26.37
C HIS A 306 11.47 -15.81 25.68
N TYR A 307 11.51 -16.49 24.53
CA TYR A 307 10.33 -17.07 23.89
C TYR A 307 10.33 -18.59 23.97
N GLY A 308 9.27 -19.15 24.56
CA GLY A 308 8.97 -20.57 24.52
C GLY A 308 8.67 -21.06 23.10
N PRO A 309 8.62 -22.40 22.90
CA PRO A 309 8.34 -22.98 21.59
C PRO A 309 6.93 -22.61 21.10
N THR A 310 6.80 -22.33 19.80
CA THR A 310 5.50 -22.25 19.12
C THR A 310 5.26 -23.55 18.36
N CYS A 311 4.11 -24.20 18.59
CA CYS A 311 3.79 -25.49 17.98
C CYS A 311 2.86 -25.28 16.79
N TYR A 312 3.16 -25.96 15.67
CA TYR A 312 2.36 -25.90 14.46
C TYR A 312 1.89 -27.29 14.04
N ASN A 313 0.65 -27.36 13.60
CA ASN A 313 0.11 -28.46 12.83
C ASN A 313 0.06 -28.02 11.36
N VAL A 314 0.96 -28.57 10.55
CA VAL A 314 1.10 -28.24 9.14
C VAL A 314 0.27 -29.22 8.33
N SER A 315 -0.75 -28.71 7.65
CA SER A 315 -1.44 -29.43 6.58
C SER A 315 -0.54 -29.43 5.36
N ILE A 316 -0.25 -30.61 4.80
CA ILE A 316 0.54 -30.77 3.58
C ILE A 316 -0.31 -31.47 2.54
N SER A 317 -0.40 -30.87 1.35
CA SER A 317 -1.10 -31.42 0.19
C SER A 317 -0.15 -31.55 -0.99
N VAL A 318 0.10 -32.78 -1.44
CA VAL A 318 0.78 -33.02 -2.73
C VAL A 318 -0.30 -33.07 -3.81
N VAL A 319 -0.26 -32.11 -4.73
CA VAL A 319 -1.29 -31.90 -5.76
C VAL A 319 -0.75 -32.30 -7.12
N TYR A 320 -1.47 -33.20 -7.80
CA TYR A 320 -1.17 -33.69 -9.13
C TYR A 320 -2.18 -33.09 -10.13
N THR A 321 -1.80 -32.06 -10.87
CA THR A 321 -2.71 -31.30 -11.75
C THR A 321 -2.68 -31.81 -13.19
N ASN A 322 -3.85 -32.19 -13.70
CA ASN A 322 -4.12 -32.70 -15.06
C ASN A 322 -5.19 -31.88 -15.80
N SER A 323 -5.37 -30.61 -15.43
CA SER A 323 -6.45 -29.74 -15.94
C SER A 323 -6.44 -29.59 -17.47
N GLU A 324 -5.26 -29.50 -18.08
CA GLU A 324 -5.06 -29.37 -19.53
C GLU A 324 -5.13 -30.71 -20.29
N ARG A 325 -5.01 -31.85 -19.60
CA ARG A 325 -4.98 -33.21 -20.17
C ARG A 325 -3.96 -33.40 -21.30
N SER A 326 -2.84 -32.68 -21.23
CA SER A 326 -1.76 -32.66 -22.23
C SER A 326 -0.86 -33.90 -22.22
N GLY A 327 -1.05 -34.82 -21.25
CA GLY A 327 -0.14 -35.93 -20.98
C GLY A 327 1.03 -35.56 -20.05
N GLN A 328 1.12 -34.30 -19.62
CA GLN A 328 2.00 -33.84 -18.56
C GLN A 328 1.18 -33.64 -17.28
N LEU A 329 1.55 -34.35 -16.21
CA LEU A 329 0.93 -34.23 -14.90
C LEU A 329 1.85 -33.39 -14.01
N LEU A 330 1.46 -32.14 -13.76
CA LEU A 330 2.22 -31.22 -12.91
C LEU A 330 2.09 -31.62 -11.44
N ILE A 331 3.19 -31.59 -10.69
CA ILE A 331 3.20 -31.90 -9.27
C ILE A 331 3.61 -30.66 -8.49
N ASP A 332 2.81 -30.26 -7.51
CA ASP A 332 3.19 -29.25 -6.51
C ASP A 332 2.94 -29.78 -5.09
N LEU A 333 3.46 -29.06 -4.10
CA LEU A 333 3.32 -29.34 -2.69
C LEU A 333 2.92 -28.05 -1.98
N ASP A 334 1.68 -28.00 -1.52
CA ASP A 334 1.13 -26.88 -0.75
C ASP A 334 1.26 -27.17 0.76
N THR A 335 1.67 -26.16 1.53
CA THR A 335 1.71 -26.24 3.00
C THR A 335 0.93 -25.12 3.68
N GLU A 336 0.07 -25.51 4.64
CA GLU A 336 -0.73 -24.59 5.45
C GLU A 336 -0.43 -24.82 6.94
N PRO A 337 0.41 -23.98 7.56
CA PRO A 337 0.72 -24.08 8.99
C PRO A 337 -0.41 -23.49 9.84
N THR A 338 -0.97 -24.31 10.74
CA THR A 338 -1.94 -23.87 11.76
C THR A 338 -1.28 -23.90 13.14
N GLU A 339 -1.41 -22.83 13.93
CA GLU A 339 -0.80 -22.80 15.27
C GLU A 339 -1.66 -23.55 16.29
N ILE A 340 -1.00 -24.31 17.16
CA ILE A 340 -1.62 -25.13 18.21
C ILE A 340 -0.89 -24.96 19.55
N GLU A 341 -1.58 -25.24 20.65
CA GLU A 341 -0.96 -25.20 21.98
C GLU A 341 0.11 -26.29 22.13
N CYS A 342 1.26 -25.91 22.70
CA CYS A 342 2.33 -26.83 23.06
C CYS A 342 1.99 -27.52 24.40
N ALA A 343 1.92 -28.85 24.40
CA ALA A 343 1.69 -29.66 25.61
C ALA A 343 2.94 -29.84 26.50
N GLY A 344 3.91 -28.92 26.42
CA GLY A 344 5.21 -29.01 27.10
C GLY A 344 5.55 -27.70 27.80
N LYS A 345 6.21 -27.81 28.96
CA LYS A 345 6.71 -26.66 29.73
C LYS A 345 8.17 -26.36 29.41
N ILE A 346 8.56 -25.09 29.54
CA ILE A 346 9.95 -24.66 29.46
C ILE A 346 10.72 -25.23 30.67
N MET A 347 11.96 -25.67 30.48
CA MET A 347 12.71 -26.44 31.49
C MET A 347 13.18 -25.63 32.72
N SER A 348 12.82 -24.35 32.84
CA SER A 348 13.14 -23.50 33.99
C SER A 348 12.00 -22.53 34.31
N GLU A 349 11.56 -22.54 35.55
CA GLU A 349 10.58 -21.59 36.14
C GLU A 349 11.08 -20.13 36.03
N GLU A 350 12.40 -19.93 36.07
CA GLU A 350 13.01 -18.61 35.85
C GLU A 350 12.78 -18.11 34.42
N ALA A 351 12.92 -18.99 33.41
CA ALA A 351 12.71 -18.62 32.01
C ALA A 351 11.23 -18.34 31.70
N GLU A 352 10.30 -19.11 32.27
CA GLU A 352 8.85 -18.89 32.18
C GLU A 352 8.48 -17.50 32.74
N SER A 353 8.98 -17.15 33.93
CA SER A 353 8.76 -15.82 34.54
C SER A 353 9.36 -14.66 33.74
N GLN A 354 10.52 -14.88 33.10
CA GLN A 354 11.15 -13.88 32.23
C GLN A 354 10.37 -13.68 30.94
N GLN A 355 9.83 -14.74 30.34
CA GLN A 355 8.97 -14.67 29.16
C GLN A 355 7.72 -13.85 29.44
N GLU A 356 6.96 -14.17 30.50
CA GLU A 356 5.76 -13.42 30.88
C GLU A 356 6.08 -11.93 31.10
N ALA A 357 7.19 -11.62 31.79
CA ALA A 357 7.63 -10.26 32.03
C ALA A 357 8.06 -9.52 30.75
N MET A 358 8.56 -10.21 29.73
CA MET A 358 8.92 -9.62 28.43
C MET A 358 7.69 -9.38 27.56
N THR A 359 6.79 -10.36 27.45
CA THR A 359 5.49 -10.20 26.76
C THR A 359 4.68 -9.05 27.38
N ALA A 360 4.61 -8.96 28.71
CA ALA A 360 3.93 -7.87 29.39
C ALA A 360 4.53 -6.48 29.08
N LYS A 361 5.85 -6.38 28.88
CA LYS A 361 6.51 -5.12 28.47
C LYS A 361 6.15 -4.73 27.03
N LEU A 362 6.04 -5.68 26.11
CA LEU A 362 5.66 -5.42 24.72
C LEU A 362 4.20 -4.94 24.62
N ILE A 363 3.27 -5.66 25.26
CA ILE A 363 1.86 -5.24 25.34
C ILE A 363 1.72 -3.85 25.98
N ALA A 364 2.48 -3.57 27.05
CA ALA A 364 2.50 -2.25 27.68
C ALA A 364 3.07 -1.15 26.75
N PHE A 365 4.05 -1.49 25.90
CA PHE A 365 4.61 -0.58 24.91
C PHE A 365 3.62 -0.29 23.76
N ASP A 366 2.91 -1.30 23.25
CA ASP A 366 1.85 -1.10 22.25
C ASP A 366 0.68 -0.29 22.81
N ALA A 367 0.29 -0.54 24.06
CA ALA A 367 -0.70 0.28 24.76
C ALA A 367 -0.24 1.75 24.89
N PHE A 368 1.05 2.00 25.15
CA PHE A 368 1.63 3.33 25.17
C PHE A 368 1.61 4.01 23.78
N VAL A 369 1.87 3.26 22.70
CA VAL A 369 1.73 3.77 21.31
C VAL A 369 0.29 4.21 21.05
N MET A 370 -0.70 3.37 21.38
CA MET A 370 -2.13 3.69 21.20
C MET A 370 -2.52 4.97 21.94
N VAL A 371 -2.05 5.16 23.18
CA VAL A 371 -2.31 6.37 23.98
C VAL A 371 -1.74 7.62 23.31
N ILE A 372 -0.52 7.57 22.77
CA ILE A 372 0.08 8.70 22.04
C ILE A 372 -0.71 9.01 20.75
N CYS A 373 -1.07 7.99 19.96
CA CYS A 373 -1.90 8.16 18.75
C CYS A 373 -3.29 8.71 19.05
N PHE A 374 -3.89 8.33 20.18
CA PHE A 374 -5.17 8.89 20.65
C PHE A 374 -5.05 10.38 21.01
N PHE A 375 -4.04 10.77 21.78
CA PHE A 375 -3.77 12.19 22.07
C PHE A 375 -3.44 12.99 20.81
N SER A 376 -2.66 12.42 19.88
CA SER A 376 -2.40 12.98 18.55
C SER A 376 -3.71 13.27 17.80
N THR A 377 -4.57 12.26 17.69
CA THR A 377 -5.88 12.34 17.02
C THR A 377 -6.75 13.44 17.62
N ILE A 378 -6.82 13.55 18.95
CA ILE A 378 -7.57 14.60 19.64
C ILE A 378 -7.04 16.00 19.29
N LEU A 379 -5.71 16.20 19.32
CA LEU A 379 -5.08 17.50 19.05
C LEU A 379 -5.23 17.90 17.57
N CYS A 380 -5.07 16.95 16.64
CA CYS A 380 -5.31 17.16 15.21
C CYS A 380 -6.78 17.44 14.92
N SER A 381 -7.71 16.66 15.51
CA SER A 381 -9.15 16.86 15.37
C SER A 381 -9.63 18.21 15.91
N ARG A 382 -9.13 18.64 17.09
CA ARG A 382 -9.39 19.99 17.62
C ARG A 382 -8.84 21.08 16.69
N SER A 383 -7.71 20.83 16.04
CA SER A 383 -7.13 21.75 15.06
C SER A 383 -8.00 21.84 13.81
N LEU A 384 -8.43 20.70 13.25
CA LEU A 384 -9.31 20.64 12.09
C LEU A 384 -10.68 21.28 12.35
N LYS A 385 -11.28 21.06 13.54
CA LYS A 385 -12.49 21.76 13.99
C LYS A 385 -12.30 23.28 14.03
N ARG A 386 -11.14 23.78 14.49
CA ARG A 386 -10.80 25.22 14.46
C ARG A 386 -10.62 25.75 13.02
N CYS A 387 -9.99 24.98 12.12
CA CYS A 387 -9.89 25.30 10.70
C CYS A 387 -11.29 25.46 10.07
N ASN A 388 -12.17 24.48 10.30
CA ASN A 388 -13.51 24.46 9.73
C ASN A 388 -14.39 25.60 10.26
N LYS A 389 -14.28 25.95 11.56
CA LYS A 389 -14.96 27.14 12.12
C LYS A 389 -14.47 28.43 11.43
N LEU A 390 -13.15 28.61 11.28
CA LEU A 390 -12.59 29.78 10.59
C LEU A 390 -13.00 29.86 9.10
N ARG A 391 -13.08 28.70 8.43
CA ARG A 391 -13.62 28.57 7.06
C ARG A 391 -15.08 29.00 6.98
N GLN A 392 -15.92 28.58 7.92
CA GLN A 392 -17.33 28.97 7.99
C GLN A 392 -17.51 30.45 8.31
N ASP A 393 -16.76 30.99 9.28
CA ASP A 393 -16.79 32.41 9.64
C ASP A 393 -16.40 33.28 8.43
N THR A 394 -15.32 32.92 7.73
CA THR A 394 -14.85 33.63 6.53
C THR A 394 -15.83 33.50 5.35
N ALA A 395 -16.41 32.33 5.12
CA ALA A 395 -17.41 32.15 4.05
C ALA A 395 -18.71 32.94 4.32
N LYS A 396 -19.15 33.02 5.59
CA LYS A 396 -20.26 33.89 6.01
C LYS A 396 -19.92 35.36 5.78
N PHE A 397 -18.71 35.80 6.11
CA PHE A 397 -18.24 37.15 5.84
C PHE A 397 -18.27 37.50 4.35
N PHE A 398 -17.71 36.66 3.47
CA PHE A 398 -17.72 36.91 2.02
C PHE A 398 -19.16 36.95 1.45
N LYS A 399 -20.05 36.05 1.90
CA LYS A 399 -21.46 36.04 1.46
C LYS A 399 -22.22 37.29 1.92
N LEU A 400 -22.05 37.73 3.17
CA LEU A 400 -22.83 38.82 3.77
C LEU A 400 -22.26 40.21 3.51
N HIS A 401 -20.94 40.38 3.47
CA HIS A 401 -20.28 41.68 3.33
C HIS A 401 -19.81 41.98 1.90
N LYS A 402 -19.38 40.96 1.14
CA LYS A 402 -18.89 41.12 -0.23
C LYS A 402 -19.90 40.67 -1.30
N GLY A 403 -21.03 40.09 -0.91
CA GLY A 403 -22.07 39.61 -1.82
C GLY A 403 -21.65 38.42 -2.71
N LYS A 404 -20.45 37.86 -2.53
CA LYS A 404 -19.88 36.81 -3.38
C LYS A 404 -19.97 35.45 -2.69
N PRO A 405 -20.42 34.38 -3.38
CA PRO A 405 -20.32 33.02 -2.86
C PRO A 405 -18.86 32.57 -2.80
N PHE A 406 -18.52 31.74 -1.82
CA PHE A 406 -17.15 31.27 -1.60
C PHE A 406 -16.82 30.11 -2.55
N ARG A 407 -15.77 30.25 -3.36
CA ARG A 407 -15.40 29.26 -4.39
C ARG A 407 -14.84 27.98 -3.76
N PHE A 408 -15.08 26.83 -4.38
CA PHE A 408 -14.60 25.52 -3.89
C PHE A 408 -13.07 25.46 -3.68
N SER A 409 -12.27 26.01 -4.59
CA SER A 409 -10.82 26.12 -4.43
C SER A 409 -10.42 26.86 -3.15
N SER A 410 -11.08 28.01 -2.86
CA SER A 410 -10.88 28.74 -1.62
C SER A 410 -11.33 27.94 -0.39
N HIS A 411 -12.33 27.05 -0.48
CA HIS A 411 -12.67 26.14 0.62
C HIS A 411 -11.60 25.09 0.90
N LEU A 412 -10.98 24.52 -0.14
CA LEU A 412 -9.90 23.54 0.01
C LEU A 412 -8.66 24.17 0.67
N GLU A 413 -8.37 25.44 0.44
CA GLU A 413 -7.19 26.09 1.04
C GLU A 413 -7.25 26.21 2.58
N TYR A 414 -8.46 26.27 3.15
CA TYR A 414 -8.65 26.23 4.61
C TYR A 414 -8.61 24.81 5.20
N ILE A 415 -8.66 23.77 4.36
CA ILE A 415 -8.56 22.37 4.78
C ILE A 415 -7.09 21.97 4.73
N ASN A 416 -6.46 21.94 5.90
CA ASN A 416 -5.07 21.51 6.01
C ASN A 416 -4.99 19.97 5.96
N MET A 417 -4.71 19.46 4.75
CA MET A 417 -4.61 18.03 4.44
C MET A 417 -3.61 17.27 5.33
N TRP A 418 -2.56 17.93 5.85
CA TRP A 418 -1.61 17.29 6.75
C TRP A 418 -2.27 16.80 8.06
N TYR A 419 -3.28 17.50 8.58
CA TYR A 419 -4.02 16.99 9.74
C TYR A 419 -4.88 15.78 9.40
N ILE A 420 -5.35 15.65 8.15
CA ILE A 420 -6.13 14.49 7.70
C ILE A 420 -5.22 13.27 7.56
N ILE A 421 -4.03 13.45 6.97
CA ILE A 421 -3.00 12.40 6.89
C ILE A 421 -2.62 11.90 8.30
N ILE A 422 -2.36 12.80 9.26
CA ILE A 422 -2.03 12.43 10.63
C ILE A 422 -3.19 11.66 11.31
N ILE A 423 -4.44 12.10 11.16
CA ILE A 423 -5.60 11.39 11.74
C ILE A 423 -5.77 10.00 11.09
N CYS A 424 -5.53 9.88 9.79
CA CYS A 424 -5.59 8.59 9.09
C CYS A 424 -4.47 7.64 9.56
N ASN A 425 -3.23 8.13 9.71
CA ASN A 425 -2.13 7.35 10.26
C ASN A 425 -2.43 6.92 11.70
N ASP A 426 -2.91 7.83 12.55
CA ASP A 426 -3.20 7.51 13.96
C ASP A 426 -4.28 6.42 14.05
N LEU A 427 -5.31 6.47 13.19
CA LEU A 427 -6.35 5.44 13.13
C LEU A 427 -5.79 4.08 12.70
N LEU A 428 -5.01 4.02 11.62
CA LEU A 428 -4.37 2.78 11.16
C LEU A 428 -3.43 2.19 12.21
N THR A 429 -2.65 3.05 12.89
CA THR A 429 -1.70 2.62 13.93
C THR A 429 -2.43 2.09 15.16
N VAL A 430 -3.52 2.73 15.59
CA VAL A 430 -4.33 2.25 16.73
C VAL A 430 -5.01 0.91 16.41
N ILE A 431 -5.61 0.76 15.22
CA ILE A 431 -6.24 -0.51 14.82
C ILE A 431 -5.19 -1.61 14.67
N GLY A 432 -4.05 -1.33 14.03
CA GLY A 432 -2.94 -2.29 13.90
C GLY A 432 -2.35 -2.71 15.24
N SER A 433 -2.21 -1.78 16.20
CA SER A 433 -1.72 -2.07 17.56
C SER A 433 -2.72 -2.88 18.38
N ALA A 434 -4.03 -2.65 18.21
CA ALA A 434 -5.06 -3.47 18.84
C ALA A 434 -5.01 -4.92 18.33
N PHE A 435 -4.94 -5.13 17.00
CA PHE A 435 -4.74 -6.46 16.42
C PHE A 435 -3.43 -7.11 16.89
N LYS A 436 -2.33 -6.37 17.00
CA LYS A 436 -1.06 -6.89 17.53
C LYS A 436 -1.22 -7.44 18.96
N ILE A 437 -1.90 -6.70 19.83
CA ILE A 437 -2.17 -7.15 21.21
C ILE A 437 -3.10 -8.38 21.23
N GLU A 438 -4.13 -8.43 20.38
CA GLU A 438 -5.03 -9.61 20.27
C GLU A 438 -4.28 -10.88 19.81
N LEU A 439 -3.29 -10.73 18.92
CA LEU A 439 -2.41 -11.81 18.46
C LEU A 439 -1.41 -12.24 19.55
N GLU A 440 -0.75 -11.30 20.23
CA GLU A 440 0.18 -11.60 21.33
C GLU A 440 -0.51 -12.25 22.54
N THR A 441 -1.77 -11.87 22.82
CA THR A 441 -2.56 -12.43 23.93
C THR A 441 -3.29 -13.73 23.60
N ARG A 442 -3.14 -14.28 22.38
CA ARG A 442 -3.76 -15.53 21.92
C ARG A 442 -5.31 -15.54 21.99
N VAL A 443 -5.95 -14.37 22.04
CA VAL A 443 -7.41 -14.25 22.19
C VAL A 443 -8.16 -14.56 20.89
N PHE A 444 -7.49 -14.42 19.74
CA PHE A 444 -8.02 -14.80 18.43
C PHE A 444 -7.22 -15.97 17.83
N SER A 445 -7.89 -16.80 17.01
CA SER A 445 -7.23 -17.87 16.28
C SER A 445 -6.10 -17.31 15.41
N ILE A 446 -4.86 -17.77 15.63
CA ILE A 446 -3.71 -17.34 14.83
C ILE A 446 -3.79 -18.00 13.45
N SER A 447 -4.43 -17.30 12.52
CA SER A 447 -4.26 -17.47 11.08
C SER A 447 -3.16 -16.53 10.58
N SER A 448 -2.44 -16.97 9.54
CA SER A 448 -1.47 -16.16 8.78
C SER A 448 -2.07 -14.84 8.29
N GLU A 449 -3.32 -14.89 7.82
CA GLU A 449 -4.09 -13.73 7.33
C GLU A 449 -4.15 -12.58 8.34
N ASN A 450 -4.30 -12.88 9.63
CA ASN A 450 -4.43 -11.85 10.68
C ASN A 450 -3.09 -11.13 10.90
N TYR A 451 -1.98 -11.85 10.83
CA TYR A 451 -0.64 -11.28 10.89
C TYR A 451 -0.33 -10.42 9.67
N GLU A 452 -0.81 -10.79 8.49
CA GLU A 452 -0.70 -9.98 7.27
C GLU A 452 -1.50 -8.69 7.36
N ILE A 453 -2.77 -8.76 7.79
CA ILE A 453 -3.62 -7.58 8.01
C ILE A 453 -2.98 -6.64 9.05
N CYS A 454 -2.49 -7.18 10.17
CA CYS A 454 -1.77 -6.40 11.19
C CYS A 454 -0.51 -5.73 10.60
N SER A 455 0.29 -6.47 9.84
CA SER A 455 1.51 -5.97 9.18
C SER A 455 1.22 -4.84 8.19
N ILE A 456 0.17 -4.97 7.38
CA ILE A 456 -0.25 -3.95 6.41
C ILE A 456 -0.73 -2.68 7.14
N LEU A 457 -1.54 -2.82 8.20
CA LEU A 457 -2.06 -1.69 8.97
C LEU A 457 -0.94 -0.91 9.67
N LEU A 458 -0.02 -1.60 10.36
CA LEU A 458 1.13 -0.97 11.01
C LEU A 458 2.11 -0.37 9.99
N GLY A 459 2.43 -1.09 8.92
CA GLY A 459 3.31 -0.62 7.85
C GLY A 459 2.79 0.64 7.15
N LEU A 460 1.50 0.69 6.79
CA LEU A 460 0.87 1.89 6.24
C LEU A 460 0.79 3.02 7.28
N GLY A 461 0.54 2.70 8.55
CA GLY A 461 0.57 3.65 9.67
C GLY A 461 1.92 4.34 9.83
N VAL A 462 3.02 3.58 9.75
CA VAL A 462 4.41 4.07 9.77
C VAL A 462 4.67 4.94 8.54
N PHE A 463 4.38 4.45 7.32
CA PHE A 463 4.60 5.18 6.08
C PHE A 463 3.90 6.56 6.07
N LEU A 464 2.64 6.62 6.49
CA LEU A 464 1.90 7.87 6.62
C LEU A 464 2.41 8.75 7.78
N THR A 465 3.03 8.20 8.82
CA THR A 465 3.75 8.97 9.85
C THR A 465 4.95 9.70 9.24
N TYR A 466 5.76 9.00 8.44
CA TYR A 466 6.92 9.59 7.75
C TYR A 466 6.51 10.66 6.74
N ILE A 467 5.44 10.46 5.98
CA ILE A 467 4.83 11.52 5.15
C ILE A 467 4.38 12.70 6.03
N GLY A 468 3.73 12.43 7.16
CA GLY A 468 3.28 13.45 8.11
C GLY A 468 4.39 14.38 8.63
N ILE A 469 5.65 13.93 8.64
CA ILE A 469 6.81 14.71 9.06
C ILE A 469 7.23 15.77 8.02
N LEU A 470 6.98 15.53 6.73
CA LEU A 470 7.30 16.50 5.67
C LEU A 470 6.65 17.87 5.94
N ARG A 471 5.46 17.88 6.55
CA ARG A 471 4.80 19.07 7.07
C ARG A 471 5.71 19.94 7.95
N TYR A 472 6.46 19.32 8.85
CA TYR A 472 7.32 19.99 9.83
C TYR A 472 8.63 20.48 9.19
N LEU A 473 9.14 19.75 8.19
CA LEU A 473 10.23 20.25 7.34
C LEU A 473 9.79 21.49 6.54
N GLY A 474 8.53 21.55 6.12
CA GLY A 474 7.94 22.72 5.46
C GLY A 474 7.92 24.02 6.30
N PHE A 475 8.32 24.01 7.57
CA PHE A 475 8.47 25.24 8.37
C PHE A 475 9.79 25.97 8.06
N PHE A 476 10.77 25.27 7.50
CA PHE A 476 12.03 25.86 7.05
C PHE A 476 11.86 26.40 5.62
N LYS A 477 12.22 27.68 5.41
CA LYS A 477 12.00 28.38 4.12
C LYS A 477 12.58 27.62 2.92
N SER A 478 13.77 27.03 3.04
CA SER A 478 14.42 26.27 1.96
C SER A 478 13.65 24.99 1.58
N TYR A 479 13.19 24.21 2.56
CA TYR A 479 12.46 22.96 2.32
C TYR A 479 10.99 23.20 1.90
N ASN A 480 10.39 24.31 2.34
CA ASN A 480 9.05 24.71 1.92
C ASN A 480 8.94 24.91 0.39
N ILE A 481 10.00 25.44 -0.25
CA ILE A 481 10.05 25.59 -1.71
C ILE A 481 9.89 24.22 -2.40
N LEU A 482 10.57 23.17 -1.93
CA LEU A 482 10.48 21.82 -2.51
C LEU A 482 9.06 21.22 -2.39
N ILE A 483 8.44 21.36 -1.22
CA ILE A 483 7.06 20.87 -1.00
C ILE A 483 6.07 21.66 -1.87
N LEU A 484 6.30 22.97 -2.02
CA LEU A 484 5.47 23.83 -2.84
C LEU A 484 5.62 23.54 -4.34
N THR A 485 6.83 23.25 -4.83
CA THR A 485 7.04 22.85 -6.23
C THR A 485 6.36 21.51 -6.51
N LEU A 486 6.49 20.52 -5.62
CA LEU A 486 5.80 19.23 -5.75
C LEU A 486 4.27 19.39 -5.77
N LYS A 487 3.70 20.19 -4.87
CA LYS A 487 2.26 20.50 -4.86
C LYS A 487 1.79 21.22 -6.13
N THR A 488 2.63 22.09 -6.70
CA THR A 488 2.32 22.87 -7.90
C THR A 488 2.45 22.04 -9.18
N SER A 489 3.44 21.15 -9.25
CA SER A 489 3.66 20.26 -10.40
C SER A 489 2.70 19.07 -10.44
N PHE A 490 2.27 18.55 -9.28
CA PHE A 490 1.38 17.38 -9.18
C PHE A 490 0.18 17.38 -10.16
N PRO A 491 -0.66 18.43 -10.29
CA PRO A 491 -1.78 18.42 -11.24
C PRO A 491 -1.36 18.43 -12.72
N HIS A 492 -0.14 18.92 -13.04
CA HIS A 492 0.42 18.84 -14.39
C HIS A 492 0.98 17.45 -14.69
N VAL A 493 1.70 16.86 -13.72
CA VAL A 493 2.20 15.49 -13.80
C VAL A 493 1.04 14.49 -13.92
N LEU A 494 -0.06 14.68 -13.16
CA LEU A 494 -1.25 13.83 -13.25
C LEU A 494 -1.89 13.85 -14.65
N ARG A 495 -1.94 15.00 -15.32
CA ARG A 495 -2.46 15.11 -16.70
C ARG A 495 -1.56 14.37 -17.69
N PHE A 496 -0.25 14.52 -17.56
CA PHE A 496 0.72 13.79 -18.37
C PHE A 496 0.64 12.27 -18.11
N LEU A 497 0.49 11.87 -16.85
CA LEU A 497 0.35 10.48 -16.42
C LEU A 497 -0.88 9.82 -17.05
N VAL A 498 -2.02 10.51 -17.14
CA VAL A 498 -3.22 9.98 -17.83
C VAL A 498 -2.92 9.67 -19.30
N CYS A 499 -2.24 10.57 -20.02
CA CYS A 499 -1.82 10.30 -21.40
C CYS A 499 -0.82 9.13 -21.49
N ALA A 500 0.14 9.06 -20.57
CA ALA A 500 1.12 7.98 -20.51
C ALA A 500 0.46 6.62 -20.20
N ILE A 501 -0.53 6.57 -19.30
CA ILE A 501 -1.31 5.37 -18.97
C ILE A 501 -2.08 4.88 -20.20
N CYS A 502 -2.69 5.76 -21.00
CA CYS A 502 -3.36 5.36 -22.23
C CYS A 502 -2.40 4.67 -23.22
N LEU A 503 -1.20 5.22 -23.42
CA LEU A 503 -0.18 4.62 -24.28
C LEU A 503 0.37 3.30 -23.71
N PHE A 504 0.64 3.28 -22.40
CA PHE A 504 1.14 2.11 -21.69
C PHE A 504 0.12 0.96 -21.71
N ALA A 505 -1.17 1.23 -21.51
CA ALA A 505 -2.23 0.23 -21.59
C ALA A 505 -2.34 -0.37 -23.00
N GLY A 506 -2.23 0.45 -24.05
CA GLY A 506 -2.18 -0.03 -25.44
C GLY A 506 -0.96 -0.92 -25.70
N PHE A 507 0.21 -0.54 -25.18
CA PHE A 507 1.44 -1.35 -25.26
C PHE A 507 1.31 -2.67 -24.48
N MET A 508 0.79 -2.64 -23.25
CA MET A 508 0.61 -3.82 -22.41
C MET A 508 -0.40 -4.81 -23.00
N LEU A 509 -1.53 -4.34 -23.55
CA LEU A 509 -2.49 -5.23 -24.22
C LEU A 509 -1.92 -5.85 -25.50
N CYS A 510 -1.17 -5.07 -26.29
CA CYS A 510 -0.47 -5.58 -27.46
C CYS A 510 0.59 -6.62 -27.07
N GLY A 511 1.44 -6.30 -26.09
CA GLY A 511 2.48 -7.19 -25.59
C GLY A 511 1.92 -8.47 -24.99
N TRP A 512 0.84 -8.39 -24.21
CA TRP A 512 0.18 -9.56 -23.64
C TRP A 512 -0.35 -10.49 -24.73
N ILE A 513 -1.12 -9.98 -25.71
CA ILE A 513 -1.70 -10.81 -26.77
C ILE A 513 -0.61 -11.40 -27.70
N VAL A 514 0.44 -10.63 -28.01
CA VAL A 514 1.49 -11.06 -28.97
C VAL A 514 2.55 -11.95 -28.33
N PHE A 515 2.97 -11.69 -27.09
CA PHE A 515 4.09 -12.39 -26.47
C PHE A 515 3.68 -13.46 -25.45
N SER A 516 2.53 -13.36 -24.78
CA SER A 516 2.13 -14.34 -23.75
C SER A 516 2.10 -15.82 -24.19
N PRO A 517 1.80 -16.18 -25.46
CA PRO A 517 1.89 -17.58 -25.89
C PRO A 517 3.32 -18.10 -26.06
N TYR A 518 4.32 -17.23 -26.08
CA TYR A 518 5.71 -17.55 -26.44
C TYR A 518 6.74 -17.11 -25.39
N HIS A 519 6.34 -16.32 -24.39
CA HIS A 519 7.23 -15.67 -23.45
C HIS A 519 6.62 -15.71 -22.04
N ILE A 520 7.44 -16.08 -21.05
CA ILE A 520 6.99 -16.39 -19.69
C ILE A 520 6.83 -15.12 -18.81
N LYS A 521 7.30 -13.95 -19.26
CA LYS A 521 6.96 -12.64 -18.65
C LYS A 521 5.93 -11.91 -19.50
#